data_AF-A0AAJ0U7V0-F1
#
_entry.id   AF-A0AAJ0U7V0-F1
#
_cell.length_a   1.000
_cell.length_b   1.000
_cell.length_c   1.000
_cell.angle_alpha   90.00
_cell.angle_beta   90.00
_cell.angle_gamma   90.00
#
_symmetry.space_group_name_H-M   'P 1'
#
loop_
_entity.id
_entity.type
_entity.pdbx_description
1 polymer ?
#
loop_
_entity_poly.entity_id
_entity_poly.type
_entity_poly.pdbx_seq_one_letter_code
_entity_poly.pdbx_strand_id
1 'polypeptide(L)'
;MSEALQTAIARQRMLLHARLSDALSRLETACRDAWGDRSALEQSLSKAMERLPYCKYLYLLDHEARQITANVSRGGLLPEHFGRDRTTRPYMADAIAGAAFSLSSAYLSRNNRRPSLTAVQRLTRDDGTLLGYLGADFDLRDLPLTRELYRQSDQWLQLKGDPAIRGALFYQQRVDSLMDGRIDEILDLIAELMRSHGVFHGKLHFSSSRATLWLLDDPYHFRVLDYEDLSDPAICLAYPQRAYPDEAAIPADRVKAVFDQFRELRVMDENIYLRSGSLNIMNGIVSLNFSCDGSHYMRWDEFLDKRLDFWLGSSALTCTEQPAA
;
A
#
# COMPACT_ATOMS: atom_id res chain seq x y z
N MET A 1 -8.22 -1.39 -4.36
CA MET A 1 -7.17 -2.14 -3.64
C MET A 1 -6.96 -3.44 -4.38
N SER A 2 -5.72 -3.92 -4.56
CA SER A 2 -5.50 -5.19 -5.25
C SER A 2 -6.10 -6.35 -4.44
N GLU A 3 -6.52 -7.41 -5.12
CA GLU A 3 -7.10 -8.60 -4.49
C GLU A 3 -6.11 -9.26 -3.51
N ALA A 4 -4.83 -9.34 -3.87
CA ALA A 4 -3.78 -9.86 -2.98
C ALA A 4 -3.69 -9.07 -1.66
N LEU A 5 -3.77 -7.73 -1.73
CA LEU A 5 -3.74 -6.88 -0.54
C LEU A 5 -5.04 -7.00 0.28
N GLN A 6 -6.19 -7.14 -0.38
CA GLN A 6 -7.47 -7.43 0.29
C GLN A 6 -7.42 -8.75 1.06
N THR A 7 -6.92 -9.82 0.45
CA THR A 7 -6.79 -11.14 1.07
C THR A 7 -5.85 -11.11 2.27
N ALA A 8 -4.69 -10.45 2.15
CA ALA A 8 -3.77 -10.29 3.26
C ALA A 8 -4.41 -9.53 4.44
N ILE A 9 -5.11 -8.43 4.17
CA ILE A 9 -5.83 -7.65 5.20
C ILE A 9 -6.95 -8.49 5.83
N ALA A 10 -7.74 -9.20 5.04
CA ALA A 10 -8.84 -10.04 5.53
C ALA A 10 -8.33 -11.14 6.47
N ARG A 11 -7.22 -11.80 6.11
CA ARG A 11 -6.57 -12.81 6.97
C ARG A 11 -6.15 -12.24 8.32
N GLN A 12 -5.50 -11.08 8.34
CA GLN A 12 -5.11 -10.42 9.59
C GLN A 12 -6.32 -9.99 10.43
N ARG A 13 -7.39 -9.52 9.79
CA ARG A 13 -8.65 -9.16 10.48
C ARG A 13 -9.32 -10.36 11.14
N MET A 14 -9.36 -11.52 10.48
CA MET A 14 -9.93 -12.74 11.06
C MET A 14 -9.18 -13.18 12.32
N LEU A 15 -7.83 -13.16 12.29
CA LEU A 15 -7.00 -13.50 13.45
C LEU A 15 -7.21 -12.53 14.62
N LEU A 16 -7.30 -11.23 14.34
CA LEU A 16 -7.61 -10.22 15.36
C LEU A 16 -9.00 -10.41 15.95
N HIS A 17 -10.00 -10.64 15.11
CA HIS A 17 -11.38 -10.82 15.54
C HIS A 17 -11.48 -11.98 16.54
N ALA A 18 -10.93 -13.15 16.22
CA ALA A 18 -10.95 -14.31 17.10
C ALA A 18 -10.29 -14.01 18.46
N ARG A 19 -9.11 -13.36 18.44
CA ARG A 19 -8.36 -13.05 19.67
C ARG A 19 -9.04 -11.99 20.53
N LEU A 20 -9.60 -10.95 19.92
CA LEU A 20 -10.20 -9.83 20.65
C LEU A 20 -11.59 -10.18 21.20
N SER A 21 -12.38 -10.95 20.45
CA SER A 21 -13.69 -11.41 20.93
C SER A 21 -13.55 -12.25 22.20
N ASP A 22 -12.63 -13.22 22.21
CA ASP A 22 -12.34 -14.04 23.38
C ASP A 22 -11.72 -13.26 24.55
N ALA A 23 -10.92 -12.22 24.26
CA ALA A 23 -10.34 -11.39 25.33
C ALA A 23 -11.38 -10.47 25.99
N LEU A 24 -12.28 -9.88 25.20
CA LEU A 24 -13.31 -8.96 25.72
C LEU A 24 -14.50 -9.69 26.36
N SER A 25 -14.86 -10.90 25.88
CA SER A 25 -15.96 -11.68 26.48
C SER A 25 -15.70 -12.01 27.97
N ARG A 26 -14.44 -12.17 28.37
CA ARG A 26 -14.04 -12.40 29.77
C ARG A 26 -14.35 -11.24 30.71
N LEU A 27 -14.65 -10.05 30.17
CA LEU A 27 -15.01 -8.87 30.95
C LEU A 27 -16.51 -8.72 31.15
N GLU A 28 -17.33 -9.49 30.43
CA GLU A 28 -18.79 -9.30 30.44
C GLU A 28 -19.39 -9.48 31.82
N THR A 29 -19.08 -10.59 32.50
CA THR A 29 -19.63 -10.88 33.83
C THR A 29 -19.24 -9.80 34.85
N ALA A 30 -17.96 -9.45 34.93
CA ALA A 30 -17.49 -8.41 35.85
C ALA A 30 -18.11 -7.04 35.57
N CYS A 31 -18.30 -6.68 34.28
CA CYS A 31 -18.97 -5.44 33.92
C CYS A 31 -20.47 -5.49 34.25
N ARG A 32 -21.14 -6.62 34.02
CA ARG A 32 -22.56 -6.83 34.31
C ARG A 32 -22.85 -6.71 35.81
N ASP A 33 -22.03 -7.34 36.64
CA ASP A 33 -22.19 -7.35 38.10
C ASP A 33 -21.97 -5.96 38.72
N ALA A 34 -21.05 -5.18 38.15
CA ALA A 34 -20.74 -3.82 38.61
C ALA A 34 -21.60 -2.74 37.91
N TRP A 35 -22.57 -3.11 37.06
CA TRP A 35 -23.30 -2.14 36.25
C TRP A 35 -24.09 -1.16 37.11
N GLY A 36 -23.87 0.14 36.90
CA GLY A 36 -24.44 1.23 37.71
C GLY A 36 -23.46 1.82 38.73
N ASP A 37 -22.38 1.14 39.07
CA ASP A 37 -21.27 1.68 39.88
C ASP A 37 -20.07 2.00 38.97
N ARG A 38 -19.95 3.27 38.61
CA ARG A 38 -18.86 3.76 37.77
C ARG A 38 -17.47 3.42 38.32
N SER A 39 -17.26 3.53 39.63
CA SER A 39 -15.95 3.30 40.25
C SER A 39 -15.58 1.82 40.15
N ALA A 40 -16.52 0.92 40.43
CA ALA A 40 -16.32 -0.52 40.28
C ALA A 40 -16.07 -0.93 38.82
N LEU A 41 -16.76 -0.31 37.86
CA LEU A 41 -16.53 -0.52 36.43
C LEU A 41 -15.13 -0.08 36.00
N GLU A 42 -14.71 1.15 36.36
CA GLU A 42 -13.39 1.68 36.02
C GLU A 42 -12.25 0.85 36.64
N GLN A 43 -12.43 0.32 37.86
CA GLN A 43 -11.50 -0.62 38.48
C GLN A 43 -11.40 -1.95 37.71
N SER A 44 -12.54 -2.49 37.27
CA SER A 44 -12.59 -3.73 36.49
C SER A 44 -11.88 -3.57 35.15
N LEU A 45 -12.13 -2.47 34.44
CA LEU A 45 -11.45 -2.14 33.18
C LEU A 45 -9.94 -1.88 33.38
N SER A 46 -9.54 -1.26 34.49
CA SER A 46 -8.12 -1.02 34.81
C SER A 46 -7.36 -2.33 35.01
N LYS A 47 -7.93 -3.29 35.76
CA LYS A 47 -7.35 -4.65 35.89
C LYS A 47 -7.29 -5.38 34.55
N ALA A 48 -8.28 -5.16 33.68
CA ALA A 48 -8.30 -5.77 32.35
C ALA A 48 -7.22 -5.23 31.42
N MET A 49 -6.92 -3.93 31.51
CA MET A 49 -5.93 -3.25 30.69
C MET A 49 -4.53 -3.90 30.80
N GLU A 50 -4.19 -4.42 31.98
CA GLU A 50 -2.94 -5.16 32.22
C GLU A 50 -2.84 -6.43 31.38
N ARG A 51 -3.97 -7.09 31.11
CA ARG A 51 -4.07 -8.34 30.34
C ARG A 51 -4.28 -8.11 28.83
N LEU A 52 -4.46 -6.86 28.40
CA LEU A 52 -4.68 -6.47 27.01
C LEU A 52 -3.49 -5.67 26.48
N PRO A 53 -2.33 -6.31 26.19
CA PRO A 53 -1.03 -5.66 25.94
C PRO A 53 -1.02 -4.55 24.89
N TYR A 54 -1.96 -4.58 23.94
CA TYR A 54 -2.02 -3.65 22.80
C TYR A 54 -3.24 -2.72 22.83
N CYS A 55 -4.10 -2.84 23.83
CA CYS A 55 -5.24 -1.95 23.97
C CYS A 55 -4.75 -0.57 24.42
N LYS A 56 -5.23 0.46 23.71
CA LYS A 56 -4.93 1.85 23.99
C LYS A 56 -5.95 2.44 24.97
N TYR A 57 -7.23 2.19 24.71
CA TYR A 57 -8.32 2.64 25.57
C TYR A 57 -9.37 1.56 25.76
N LEU A 58 -9.84 1.38 27.00
CA LEU A 58 -11.06 0.66 27.33
C LEU A 58 -12.09 1.64 27.89
N TYR A 59 -13.36 1.45 27.55
CA TYR A 59 -14.45 2.25 28.07
C TYR A 59 -15.79 1.51 27.94
N LEU A 60 -16.75 1.89 28.77
CA LEU A 60 -18.12 1.41 28.68
C LEU A 60 -19.05 2.52 28.21
N LEU A 61 -20.04 2.11 27.43
CA LEU A 61 -21.16 2.92 26.96
C LEU A 61 -22.46 2.31 27.50
N ASP A 62 -23.47 3.13 27.72
CA ASP A 62 -24.85 2.69 27.97
C ASP A 62 -25.54 2.20 26.69
N HIS A 63 -26.82 1.82 26.80
CA HIS A 63 -27.62 1.33 25.69
C HIS A 63 -27.85 2.37 24.58
N GLU A 64 -27.76 3.67 24.88
CA GLU A 64 -27.77 4.77 23.92
C GLU A 64 -26.38 5.13 23.38
N ALA A 65 -25.37 4.29 23.62
CA ALA A 65 -23.99 4.52 23.20
C ALA A 65 -23.37 5.81 23.77
N ARG A 66 -23.84 6.31 24.92
CA ARG A 66 -23.19 7.37 25.68
C ARG A 66 -22.22 6.78 26.69
N GLN A 67 -21.05 7.39 26.77
CA GLN A 67 -19.95 6.85 27.56
C GLN A 67 -20.17 7.03 29.07
N ILE A 68 -20.17 5.92 29.82
CA ILE A 68 -20.47 5.89 31.27
C ILE A 68 -19.21 5.73 32.16
N THR A 69 -18.04 5.53 31.57
CA THR A 69 -16.75 5.51 32.27
C THR A 69 -15.79 6.56 31.70
N ALA A 70 -14.75 6.90 32.44
CA ALA A 70 -13.53 7.45 31.85
C ALA A 70 -12.99 6.49 30.77
N ASN A 71 -12.16 7.00 29.85
CA ASN A 71 -11.29 6.09 29.12
C ASN A 71 -10.24 5.56 30.10
N VAL A 72 -10.10 4.25 30.18
CA VAL A 72 -8.99 3.61 30.87
C VAL A 72 -7.85 3.48 29.86
N SER A 73 -6.65 3.91 30.24
CA SER A 73 -5.42 3.73 29.46
C SER A 73 -4.33 3.13 30.33
N ARG A 74 -3.20 2.74 29.72
CA ARG A 74 -2.00 2.33 30.50
C ARG A 74 -1.45 3.44 31.40
N GLY A 75 -1.67 4.71 31.04
CA GLY A 75 -1.27 5.86 31.84
C GLY A 75 -2.27 6.25 32.94
N GLY A 76 -3.35 5.48 33.11
CA GLY A 76 -4.43 5.77 34.05
C GLY A 76 -5.73 6.21 33.37
N LEU A 77 -6.65 6.70 34.19
CA LEU A 77 -7.98 7.16 33.77
C LEU A 77 -7.90 8.51 33.06
N LEU A 78 -8.76 8.70 32.06
CA LEU A 78 -8.98 9.94 31.32
C LEU A 78 -10.44 10.38 31.51
N PRO A 79 -10.76 11.10 32.62
CA PRO A 79 -12.12 11.45 33.00
C PRO A 79 -12.84 12.34 32.00
N GLU A 80 -12.12 13.12 31.21
CA GLU A 80 -12.63 14.05 30.19
C GLU A 80 -13.33 13.35 29.00
N HIS A 81 -13.31 12.02 28.96
CA HIS A 81 -14.03 11.20 27.98
C HIS A 81 -15.41 10.72 28.47
N PHE A 82 -15.70 10.87 29.78
CA PHE A 82 -17.01 10.55 30.35
C PHE A 82 -18.12 11.39 29.70
N GLY A 83 -19.29 10.78 29.46
CA GLY A 83 -20.48 11.44 28.89
C GLY A 83 -20.42 11.68 27.38
N ARG A 84 -19.36 11.27 26.68
CA ARG A 84 -19.26 11.43 25.23
C ARG A 84 -20.31 10.58 24.52
N ASP A 85 -21.04 11.20 23.59
CA ASP A 85 -21.90 10.51 22.65
C ASP A 85 -21.06 9.78 21.58
N ARG A 86 -21.22 8.46 21.48
CA ARG A 86 -20.55 7.62 20.49
C ARG A 86 -21.49 7.06 19.42
N THR A 87 -22.78 7.40 19.45
CA THR A 87 -23.81 6.83 18.56
C THR A 87 -23.46 6.95 17.08
N THR A 88 -22.91 8.10 16.68
CA THR A 88 -22.56 8.41 15.29
C THR A 88 -21.19 7.90 14.86
N ARG A 89 -20.46 7.21 15.76
CA ARG A 89 -19.11 6.72 15.44
C ARG A 89 -19.21 5.51 14.51
N PRO A 90 -18.46 5.47 13.40
CA PRO A 90 -18.56 4.39 12.43
C PRO A 90 -18.35 2.98 13.01
N TYR A 91 -17.53 2.85 14.06
CA TYR A 91 -17.28 1.56 14.71
C TYR A 91 -18.47 1.02 15.54
N MET A 92 -19.49 1.84 15.83
CA MET A 92 -20.66 1.42 16.61
C MET A 92 -21.75 0.76 15.76
N ALA A 93 -21.73 0.94 14.43
CA ALA A 93 -22.82 0.54 13.55
C ALA A 93 -23.23 -0.93 13.71
N ASP A 94 -22.28 -1.85 13.63
CA ASP A 94 -22.54 -3.30 13.73
C ASP A 94 -23.04 -3.70 15.13
N ALA A 95 -22.51 -3.06 16.18
CA ALA A 95 -22.92 -3.34 17.56
C ALA A 95 -24.36 -2.85 17.82
N ILE A 96 -24.72 -1.67 17.31
CA ILE A 96 -26.08 -1.13 17.35
C ILE A 96 -27.05 -1.99 16.54
N ALA A 97 -26.61 -2.52 15.39
CA ALA A 97 -27.37 -3.47 14.59
C ALA A 97 -27.56 -4.84 15.27
N GLY A 98 -26.88 -5.06 16.40
CA GLY A 98 -27.12 -6.18 17.30
C GLY A 98 -26.02 -7.24 17.36
N ALA A 99 -24.89 -7.03 16.68
CA ALA A 99 -23.76 -7.94 16.75
C ALA A 99 -23.26 -8.08 18.21
N ALA A 100 -23.05 -9.32 18.66
CA ALA A 100 -22.52 -9.57 20.01
C ALA A 100 -21.10 -9.02 20.16
N PHE A 101 -20.28 -9.17 19.11
CA PHE A 101 -18.97 -8.58 18.99
C PHE A 101 -18.81 -8.01 17.58
N SER A 102 -18.13 -6.87 17.46
CA SER A 102 -17.74 -6.31 16.18
C SER A 102 -16.32 -5.77 16.21
N LEU A 103 -15.65 -5.84 15.05
CA LEU A 103 -14.34 -5.27 14.82
C LEU A 103 -14.43 -4.26 13.69
N SER A 104 -14.28 -2.98 13.99
CA SER A 104 -14.46 -1.91 13.00
C SER A 104 -13.54 -2.07 11.79
N SER A 105 -13.93 -1.48 10.66
CA SER A 105 -12.97 -1.10 9.62
C SER A 105 -11.88 -0.21 10.21
N ALA A 106 -10.67 -0.27 9.64
CA ALA A 106 -9.59 0.62 10.08
C ALA A 106 -9.94 2.07 9.73
N TYR A 107 -9.66 2.99 10.64
CA TYR A 107 -9.93 4.42 10.47
C TYR A 107 -8.78 5.27 11.03
N LEU A 108 -8.73 6.55 10.67
CA LEU A 108 -7.78 7.49 11.27
C LEU A 108 -8.34 8.06 12.57
N SER A 109 -7.66 7.82 13.69
CA SER A 109 -8.06 8.34 15.01
C SER A 109 -8.15 9.87 15.00
N ARG A 110 -9.12 10.46 15.70
CA ARG A 110 -9.23 11.93 15.80
C ARG A 110 -8.09 12.57 16.58
N ASN A 111 -7.62 11.92 17.64
CA ASN A 111 -6.64 12.51 18.56
C ASN A 111 -5.25 12.60 17.93
N ASN A 112 -4.77 11.50 17.33
CA ASN A 112 -3.37 11.41 16.87
C ASN A 112 -3.25 11.18 15.35
N ARG A 113 -4.37 11.19 14.60
CA ARG A 113 -4.40 10.89 13.16
C ARG A 113 -3.69 9.58 12.76
N ARG A 114 -3.72 8.58 13.65
CA ARG A 114 -3.12 7.26 13.42
C ARG A 114 -4.15 6.26 12.88
N PRO A 115 -3.75 5.32 12.00
CA PRO A 115 -4.56 4.15 11.69
C PRO A 115 -4.87 3.35 12.95
N SER A 116 -6.15 3.16 13.21
CA SER A 116 -6.68 2.50 14.40
C SER A 116 -7.86 1.62 14.04
N LEU A 117 -8.23 0.73 14.94
CA LEU A 117 -9.47 -0.03 14.91
C LEU A 117 -10.09 -0.06 16.31
N THR A 118 -11.39 -0.30 16.37
CA THR A 118 -12.12 -0.48 17.63
C THR A 118 -12.81 -1.83 17.61
N ALA A 119 -12.62 -2.60 18.68
CA ALA A 119 -13.44 -3.75 18.99
C ALA A 119 -14.57 -3.31 19.93
N VAL A 120 -15.79 -3.75 19.65
CA VAL A 120 -16.97 -3.46 20.48
C VAL A 120 -17.60 -4.78 20.89
N GLN A 121 -17.73 -5.01 22.19
CA GLN A 121 -18.48 -6.13 22.76
C GLN A 121 -19.81 -5.59 23.30
N ARG A 122 -20.92 -6.19 22.88
CA ARG A 122 -22.26 -5.87 23.36
C ARG A 122 -22.48 -6.56 24.70
N LEU A 123 -23.00 -5.83 25.68
CA LEU A 123 -23.27 -6.33 27.02
C LEU A 123 -24.77 -6.44 27.24
N THR A 124 -25.23 -7.64 27.55
CA THR A 124 -26.65 -7.90 27.88
C THR A 124 -26.78 -8.40 29.32
N ARG A 125 -28.00 -8.34 29.86
CA ARG A 125 -28.40 -9.08 31.07
C ARG A 125 -28.71 -10.54 30.72
N ASP A 126 -28.95 -11.37 31.74
CA ASP A 126 -29.29 -12.78 31.58
C ASP A 126 -30.62 -12.98 30.84
N ASP A 127 -31.54 -12.01 30.92
CA ASP A 127 -32.82 -11.97 30.21
C ASP A 127 -32.71 -11.46 28.76
N GLY A 128 -31.50 -11.13 28.30
CA GLY A 128 -31.23 -10.60 26.97
C GLY A 128 -31.36 -9.09 26.82
N THR A 129 -31.75 -8.36 27.88
CA THR A 129 -31.85 -6.89 27.83
C THR A 129 -30.48 -6.25 27.61
N LEU A 130 -30.38 -5.32 26.66
CA LEU A 130 -29.14 -4.58 26.40
C LEU A 130 -28.79 -3.68 27.59
N LEU A 131 -27.61 -3.85 28.16
CA LEU A 131 -27.04 -2.93 29.14
C LEU A 131 -26.29 -1.79 28.45
N GLY A 132 -25.47 -2.13 27.46
CA GLY A 132 -24.60 -1.20 26.76
C GLY A 132 -23.48 -1.89 26.01
N TYR A 133 -22.33 -1.22 25.90
CA TYR A 133 -21.23 -1.67 25.05
C TYR A 133 -19.87 -1.47 25.72
N LEU A 134 -18.98 -2.44 25.57
CA LEU A 134 -17.56 -2.35 25.91
C LEU A 134 -16.75 -2.05 24.65
N GLY A 135 -16.17 -0.86 24.61
CA GLY A 135 -15.29 -0.42 23.53
C GLY A 135 -13.82 -0.60 23.90
N ALA A 136 -13.04 -1.12 22.96
CA ALA A 136 -11.60 -1.26 23.06
C ALA A 136 -10.91 -0.69 21.81
N ASP A 137 -10.13 0.37 21.97
CA ASP A 137 -9.42 1.04 20.87
C ASP A 137 -7.99 0.52 20.75
N PHE A 138 -7.51 0.33 19.51
CA PHE A 138 -6.17 -0.14 19.19
C PHE A 138 -5.52 0.70 18.09
N ASP A 139 -4.26 1.09 18.25
CA ASP A 139 -3.45 1.64 17.16
C ASP A 139 -2.86 0.46 16.35
N LEU A 140 -3.00 0.45 15.02
CA LEU A 140 -2.60 -0.71 14.20
C LEU A 140 -1.10 -1.03 14.31
N ARG A 141 -0.27 -0.04 14.62
CA ARG A 141 1.18 -0.18 14.81
C ARG A 141 1.58 -0.98 16.03
N ASP A 142 0.70 -1.13 17.01
CA ASP A 142 0.99 -1.81 18.27
C ASP A 142 0.43 -3.24 18.25
N LEU A 143 -0.45 -3.58 17.30
CA LEU A 143 -1.04 -4.91 17.22
C LEU A 143 0.00 -6.01 16.91
N PRO A 144 -0.17 -7.21 17.48
CA PRO A 144 0.72 -8.36 17.33
C PRO A 144 0.39 -9.11 16.05
N LEU A 145 0.21 -8.39 14.95
CA LEU A 145 -0.05 -9.00 13.65
C LEU A 145 1.25 -9.61 13.12
N THR A 146 1.14 -10.78 12.50
CA THR A 146 2.23 -11.32 11.68
C THR A 146 2.40 -10.40 10.49
N ARG A 147 3.38 -9.50 10.55
CA ARG A 147 3.68 -8.50 9.51
C ARG A 147 4.48 -9.13 8.37
N GLU A 148 4.08 -10.30 7.90
CA GLU A 148 4.62 -10.79 6.63
C GLU A 148 4.21 -9.79 5.54
N LEU A 149 5.21 -9.27 4.83
CA LEU A 149 4.97 -8.36 3.72
C LEU A 149 4.16 -9.10 2.66
N TYR A 150 3.05 -8.52 2.22
CA TYR A 150 2.25 -9.15 1.16
C TYR A 150 3.10 -9.24 -0.11
N ARG A 151 2.97 -10.36 -0.82
CA ARG A 151 3.60 -10.52 -2.13
C ARG A 151 2.79 -9.73 -3.17
N GLN A 152 3.46 -8.87 -3.91
CA GLN A 152 2.85 -8.19 -5.06
C GLN A 152 2.36 -9.23 -6.07
N SER A 153 1.20 -9.00 -6.69
CA SER A 153 0.69 -9.89 -7.74
C SER A 153 1.60 -9.85 -8.96
N ASP A 154 1.85 -11.01 -9.54
CA ASP A 154 2.63 -11.20 -10.77
C ASP A 154 1.81 -10.88 -12.04
N GLN A 155 0.51 -10.55 -11.89
CA GLN A 155 -0.37 -10.16 -12.99
C GLN A 155 -0.06 -8.76 -13.51
N TRP A 156 -0.19 -8.56 -14.83
CA TRP A 156 -0.11 -7.24 -15.43
C TRP A 156 -1.12 -6.27 -14.82
N LEU A 157 -0.59 -5.17 -14.29
CA LEU A 157 -1.35 -4.07 -13.73
C LEU A 157 -1.27 -2.84 -14.65
N GLN A 158 -2.43 -2.34 -15.07
CA GLN A 158 -2.56 -1.05 -15.75
C GLN A 158 -3.24 -0.04 -14.83
N LEU A 159 -2.63 1.13 -14.69
CA LEU A 159 -3.18 2.26 -13.95
C LEU A 159 -3.43 3.41 -14.92
N LYS A 160 -4.65 3.96 -14.87
CA LYS A 160 -5.02 5.13 -15.67
C LYS A 160 -4.25 6.35 -15.18
N GLY A 161 -3.71 7.12 -16.13
CA GLY A 161 -3.04 8.39 -15.86
C GLY A 161 -3.99 9.51 -15.49
N ASP A 162 -3.40 10.66 -15.15
CA ASP A 162 -4.12 11.89 -14.84
C ASP A 162 -5.16 12.24 -15.92
N PRO A 163 -6.44 12.44 -15.55
CA PRO A 163 -7.49 12.81 -16.50
C PRO A 163 -7.21 14.09 -17.32
N ALA A 164 -6.54 15.09 -16.74
CA ALA A 164 -6.21 16.34 -17.42
C ALA A 164 -5.14 16.13 -18.51
N ILE A 165 -4.15 15.27 -18.25
CA ILE A 165 -3.13 14.91 -19.25
C ILE A 165 -3.77 14.09 -20.38
N ARG A 166 -4.61 13.10 -20.03
CA ARG A 166 -5.29 12.26 -21.02
C ARG A 166 -6.24 13.06 -21.92
N GLY A 167 -6.95 14.04 -21.37
CA GLY A 167 -7.83 14.92 -22.14
C GLY A 167 -7.08 15.76 -23.18
N ALA A 168 -5.78 16.01 -22.97
CA ALA A 168 -4.94 16.80 -23.86
C ALA A 168 -4.06 15.96 -24.81
N LEU A 169 -4.13 14.63 -24.74
CA LEU A 169 -3.19 13.71 -25.39
C LEU A 169 -3.04 13.95 -26.90
N PHE A 170 -4.15 14.15 -27.61
CA PHE A 170 -4.16 14.34 -29.07
C PHE A 170 -3.82 15.76 -29.54
N TYR A 171 -3.52 16.67 -28.60
CA TYR A 171 -3.03 18.02 -28.91
C TYR A 171 -1.52 18.15 -28.75
N GLN A 172 -0.83 17.07 -28.38
CA GLN A 172 0.61 17.04 -28.18
C GLN A 172 1.23 15.98 -29.07
N GLN A 173 2.41 16.27 -29.61
CA GLN A 173 3.25 15.31 -30.31
C GLN A 173 4.57 15.13 -29.55
N ARG A 174 5.22 13.99 -29.78
CA ARG A 174 6.53 13.66 -29.25
C ARG A 174 7.54 14.70 -29.75
N VAL A 175 8.32 15.21 -28.81
CA VAL A 175 9.53 15.99 -29.11
C VAL A 175 10.73 15.13 -28.75
N ASP A 176 11.71 15.11 -29.66
CA ASP A 176 12.97 14.40 -29.43
C ASP A 176 13.77 15.10 -28.33
N SER A 177 14.24 14.30 -27.39
CA SER A 177 15.09 14.68 -26.27
C SER A 177 16.56 14.45 -26.59
N LEU A 178 17.47 14.94 -25.76
CA LEU A 178 18.91 14.69 -25.93
C LEU A 178 19.23 13.19 -25.91
N MET A 179 18.56 12.44 -25.03
CA MET A 179 18.68 10.99 -24.92
C MET A 179 18.23 10.26 -26.20
N ASP A 180 17.24 10.78 -26.93
CA ASP A 180 16.75 10.11 -28.15
C ASP A 180 17.84 10.06 -29.25
N GLY A 181 18.71 11.07 -29.30
CA GLY A 181 19.81 11.13 -30.28
C GLY A 181 20.91 10.09 -30.07
N ARG A 182 21.03 9.53 -28.86
CA ARG A 182 22.02 8.49 -28.49
C ARG A 182 21.36 7.32 -27.75
N ILE A 183 20.09 7.04 -28.05
CA ILE A 183 19.28 6.11 -27.25
C ILE A 183 19.88 4.71 -27.20
N ASP A 184 20.41 4.21 -28.33
CA ASP A 184 21.03 2.88 -28.43
C ASP A 184 22.26 2.77 -27.50
N GLU A 185 23.16 3.74 -27.56
CA GLU A 185 24.39 3.77 -26.73
C GLU A 185 24.07 3.90 -25.24
N ILE A 186 23.09 4.74 -24.89
CA ILE A 186 22.66 4.94 -23.50
C ILE A 186 22.03 3.65 -22.96
N LEU A 187 21.19 2.97 -23.74
CA LEU A 187 20.56 1.72 -23.31
C LEU A 187 21.60 0.59 -23.15
N ASP A 188 22.59 0.52 -24.03
CA ASP A 188 23.72 -0.41 -23.89
C ASP A 188 24.55 -0.12 -22.62
N LEU A 189 24.81 1.15 -22.31
CA LEU A 189 25.49 1.56 -21.08
C LEU A 189 24.71 1.15 -19.83
N ILE A 190 23.39 1.39 -19.79
CA ILE A 190 22.56 0.96 -18.66
C ILE A 190 22.54 -0.57 -18.54
N ALA A 191 22.45 -1.30 -19.66
CA ALA A 191 22.52 -2.75 -19.65
C ALA A 191 23.86 -3.26 -19.10
N GLU A 192 24.98 -2.60 -19.42
CA GLU A 192 26.30 -2.93 -18.87
C GLU A 192 26.35 -2.70 -17.34
N LEU A 193 25.88 -1.54 -16.89
CA LEU A 193 25.85 -1.22 -15.46
C LEU A 193 25.02 -2.23 -14.66
N MET A 194 23.92 -2.72 -15.24
CA MET A 194 23.07 -3.73 -14.59
C MET A 194 23.68 -5.13 -14.61
N ARG A 195 24.39 -5.51 -15.69
CA ARG A 195 24.96 -6.86 -15.84
C ARG A 195 26.28 -7.04 -15.08
N SER A 196 27.09 -5.98 -15.03
CA SER A 196 28.50 -6.07 -14.62
C SER A 196 28.88 -5.15 -13.47
N HIS A 197 28.02 -4.20 -13.06
CA HIS A 197 28.35 -3.18 -12.06
C HIS A 197 27.33 -3.06 -10.91
N GLY A 198 26.51 -4.08 -10.72
CA GLY A 198 25.66 -4.22 -9.52
C GLY A 198 24.46 -3.28 -9.47
N VAL A 199 24.07 -2.65 -10.58
CA VAL A 199 22.80 -1.90 -10.66
C VAL A 199 21.64 -2.90 -10.77
N PHE A 200 20.80 -2.97 -9.74
CA PHE A 200 19.68 -3.92 -9.75
C PHE A 200 18.35 -3.30 -10.18
N HIS A 201 18.23 -1.97 -10.09
CA HIS A 201 17.06 -1.25 -10.55
C HIS A 201 17.50 0.02 -11.29
N GLY A 202 17.00 0.19 -12.51
CA GLY A 202 17.22 1.39 -13.31
C GLY A 202 15.89 1.96 -13.78
N LYS A 203 15.71 3.28 -13.63
CA LYS A 203 14.58 4.02 -14.18
C LYS A 203 15.08 5.08 -15.15
N LEU A 204 14.71 4.96 -16.41
CA LEU A 204 15.04 5.89 -17.48
C LEU A 204 13.87 6.85 -17.70
N HIS A 205 14.17 8.14 -17.71
CA HIS A 205 13.25 9.21 -18.04
C HIS A 205 13.62 9.78 -19.41
N PHE A 206 13.12 9.15 -20.48
CA PHE A 206 13.43 9.52 -21.86
C PHE A 206 13.14 11.00 -22.13
N SER A 207 11.93 11.47 -21.80
CA SER A 207 11.52 12.85 -22.09
C SER A 207 12.34 13.93 -21.38
N SER A 208 13.00 13.60 -20.28
CA SER A 208 13.85 14.54 -19.52
C SER A 208 15.33 14.14 -19.53
N SER A 209 15.72 13.20 -20.40
CA SER A 209 17.09 12.73 -20.60
C SER A 209 17.87 12.47 -19.30
N ARG A 210 17.31 11.63 -18.42
CA ARG A 210 17.89 11.33 -17.09
C ARG A 210 17.63 9.89 -16.69
N ALA A 211 18.48 9.32 -15.84
CA ALA A 211 18.24 8.03 -15.20
C ALA A 211 18.34 8.12 -13.67
N THR A 212 17.66 7.20 -12.99
CA THR A 212 17.86 6.93 -11.56
C THR A 212 18.21 5.46 -11.38
N LEU A 213 19.33 5.18 -10.70
CA LEU A 213 19.89 3.84 -10.53
C LEU A 213 19.96 3.48 -9.05
N TRP A 214 19.66 2.22 -8.72
CA TRP A 214 19.83 1.63 -7.39
C TRP A 214 20.80 0.45 -7.48
N LEU A 215 21.70 0.37 -6.50
CA LEU A 215 22.80 -0.60 -6.48
C LEU A 215 22.59 -1.64 -5.38
N LEU A 216 23.05 -2.87 -5.63
CA LEU A 216 22.92 -3.99 -4.69
C LEU A 216 23.61 -3.70 -3.36
N ASP A 217 24.81 -3.12 -3.43
CA ASP A 217 25.64 -2.84 -2.26
C ASP A 217 25.27 -1.50 -1.59
N ASP A 218 24.42 -0.69 -2.23
CA ASP A 218 23.94 0.60 -1.72
C ASP A 218 22.45 0.85 -2.05
N PRO A 219 21.52 0.01 -1.56
CA PRO A 219 20.13 0.00 -2.03
C PRO A 219 19.28 1.18 -1.54
N TYR A 220 19.75 1.92 -0.53
CA TYR A 220 19.01 3.04 0.07
C TYR A 220 19.43 4.41 -0.46
N HIS A 221 20.53 4.50 -1.21
CA HIS A 221 21.02 5.74 -1.79
C HIS A 221 21.08 5.59 -3.32
N PHE A 222 20.06 6.07 -4.02
CA PHE A 222 20.05 6.02 -5.48
C PHE A 222 21.06 7.01 -6.08
N ARG A 223 21.46 6.77 -7.34
CA ARG A 223 22.24 7.70 -8.16
C ARG A 223 21.33 8.32 -9.20
N VAL A 224 21.45 9.63 -9.40
CA VAL A 224 20.74 10.35 -10.47
C VAL A 224 21.77 10.74 -11.50
N LEU A 225 21.57 10.31 -12.74
CA LEU A 225 22.46 10.59 -13.86
C LEU A 225 21.73 11.48 -14.85
N ASP A 226 22.29 12.64 -15.17
CA ASP A 226 21.76 13.49 -16.23
C ASP A 226 22.23 13.03 -17.62
N TYR A 227 21.95 13.83 -18.64
CA TYR A 227 22.34 13.47 -20.00
C TYR A 227 23.86 13.41 -20.19
N GLU A 228 24.63 14.32 -19.57
CA GLU A 228 26.09 14.34 -19.72
C GLU A 228 26.68 13.04 -19.19
N ASP A 229 26.26 12.63 -17.98
CA ASP A 229 26.64 11.36 -17.36
C ASP A 229 26.29 10.17 -18.25
N LEU A 230 25.04 10.12 -18.75
CA LEU A 230 24.55 9.00 -19.56
C LEU A 230 25.22 8.92 -20.93
N SER A 231 25.76 10.03 -21.41
CA SER A 231 26.41 10.13 -22.70
C SER A 231 27.90 9.74 -22.66
N ASP A 232 28.44 9.51 -21.46
CA ASP A 232 29.84 9.16 -21.23
C ASP A 232 30.01 7.72 -20.70
N PRO A 233 30.46 6.77 -21.53
CA PRO A 233 30.74 5.40 -21.08
C PRO A 233 31.80 5.31 -19.97
N ALA A 234 32.61 6.34 -19.75
CA ALA A 234 33.60 6.38 -18.67
C ALA A 234 32.95 6.33 -17.29
N ILE A 235 31.63 6.58 -17.16
CA ILE A 235 30.96 6.43 -15.87
C ILE A 235 31.14 5.01 -15.30
N CYS A 236 31.29 3.97 -16.12
CA CYS A 236 31.55 2.61 -15.64
C CYS A 236 32.77 2.52 -14.71
N LEU A 237 33.75 3.42 -14.84
CA LEU A 237 34.93 3.49 -13.96
C LEU A 237 34.57 3.94 -12.53
N ALA A 238 33.46 4.65 -12.36
CA ALA A 238 32.93 5.07 -11.06
C ALA A 238 32.02 4.01 -10.41
N TYR A 239 31.71 2.92 -11.10
CA TYR A 239 30.89 1.83 -10.56
C TYR A 239 31.74 0.56 -10.36
N PRO A 240 31.74 -0.03 -9.15
CA PRO A 240 32.53 -1.24 -8.90
C PRO A 240 32.01 -2.41 -9.73
N GLN A 241 32.93 -3.23 -10.24
CA GLN A 241 32.55 -4.46 -10.93
C GLN A 241 31.89 -5.42 -9.93
N ARG A 242 30.77 -6.02 -10.34
CA ARG A 242 29.98 -6.97 -9.55
C ARG A 242 29.47 -8.08 -10.45
N ALA A 243 29.57 -9.33 -9.99
CA ALA A 243 28.93 -10.46 -10.65
C ALA A 243 27.40 -10.29 -10.69
N TYR A 244 26.78 -10.75 -11.77
CA TYR A 244 25.33 -10.79 -11.87
C TYR A 244 24.74 -11.70 -10.77
N PRO A 245 23.69 -11.29 -10.04
CA PRO A 245 23.14 -12.09 -8.94
C PRO A 245 22.54 -13.41 -9.42
N ASP A 246 22.85 -14.51 -8.75
CA ASP A 246 22.28 -15.84 -9.04
C ASP A 246 20.77 -15.89 -8.76
N GLU A 247 20.31 -15.09 -7.80
CA GLU A 247 18.90 -14.95 -7.42
C GLU A 247 18.10 -13.97 -8.29
N ALA A 248 18.70 -13.38 -9.32
CA ALA A 248 18.00 -12.47 -10.22
C ALA A 248 16.84 -13.17 -10.94
N ALA A 249 15.67 -12.52 -10.98
CA ALA A 249 14.49 -13.03 -11.67
C ALA A 249 14.60 -12.94 -13.20
N ILE A 250 15.56 -12.16 -13.70
CA ILE A 250 15.82 -11.96 -15.14
C ILE A 250 17.18 -12.57 -15.47
N PRO A 251 17.30 -13.44 -16.48
CA PRO A 251 18.60 -13.88 -16.96
C PRO A 251 19.42 -12.69 -17.53
N ALA A 252 20.73 -12.67 -17.26
CA ALA A 252 21.60 -11.54 -17.64
C ALA A 252 21.57 -11.20 -19.15
N ASP A 253 21.44 -12.23 -20.00
CA ASP A 253 21.34 -12.11 -21.46
C ASP A 253 20.00 -11.53 -21.94
N ARG A 254 18.96 -11.54 -21.10
CA ARG A 254 17.63 -10.98 -21.40
C ARG A 254 17.49 -9.51 -21.04
N VAL A 255 18.40 -8.95 -20.24
CA VAL A 255 18.37 -7.53 -19.83
C VAL A 255 18.37 -6.60 -21.04
N LYS A 256 19.24 -6.86 -22.02
CA LYS A 256 19.32 -6.03 -23.23
C LYS A 256 18.00 -6.04 -24.02
N ALA A 257 17.36 -7.20 -24.16
CA ALA A 257 16.11 -7.33 -24.89
C ALA A 257 14.99 -6.45 -24.31
N VAL A 258 14.95 -6.28 -22.98
CA VAL A 258 13.98 -5.38 -22.32
C VAL A 258 14.22 -3.94 -22.72
N PHE A 259 15.48 -3.50 -22.74
CA PHE A 259 15.84 -2.15 -23.15
C PHE A 259 15.61 -1.90 -24.63
N ASP A 260 15.88 -2.88 -25.49
CA ASP A 260 15.57 -2.80 -26.93
C ASP A 260 14.06 -2.59 -27.13
N GLN A 261 13.22 -3.26 -26.36
CA GLN A 261 11.77 -3.03 -26.41
C GLN A 261 11.35 -1.67 -25.83
N PHE A 262 12.06 -1.11 -24.84
CA PHE A 262 11.82 0.28 -24.39
C PHE A 262 12.06 1.27 -25.52
N ARG A 263 13.12 1.07 -26.30
CA ARG A 263 13.42 1.89 -27.49
C ARG A 263 12.27 1.81 -28.48
N GLU A 264 11.78 0.61 -28.80
CA GLU A 264 10.65 0.44 -29.72
C GLU A 264 9.42 1.23 -29.22
N LEU A 265 9.07 1.12 -27.94
CA LEU A 265 7.94 1.85 -27.35
C LEU A 265 8.17 3.37 -27.28
N ARG A 266 9.43 3.82 -27.18
CA ARG A 266 9.77 5.24 -27.18
C ARG A 266 9.48 5.90 -28.52
N VAL A 267 9.68 5.18 -29.62
CA VAL A 267 9.51 5.70 -30.98
C VAL A 267 8.27 5.16 -31.70
N MET A 268 7.38 4.47 -30.99
CA MET A 268 6.27 3.73 -31.60
C MET A 268 5.21 4.62 -32.28
N ASP A 269 4.96 5.81 -31.74
CA ASP A 269 3.92 6.72 -32.22
C ASP A 269 4.26 8.17 -31.81
N GLU A 270 3.65 9.14 -32.48
CA GLU A 270 3.86 10.56 -32.19
C GLU A 270 3.09 11.04 -30.95
N ASN A 271 1.94 10.45 -30.64
CA ASN A 271 1.08 10.90 -29.55
C ASN A 271 1.18 9.98 -28.34
N ILE A 272 1.26 8.66 -28.56
CA ILE A 272 1.37 7.64 -27.51
C ILE A 272 2.76 7.00 -27.55
N TYR A 273 3.64 7.43 -26.66
CA TYR A 273 5.02 6.95 -26.63
C TYR A 273 5.52 6.78 -25.19
N LEU A 274 6.56 5.96 -25.02
CA LEU A 274 7.18 5.77 -23.72
C LEU A 274 7.85 7.07 -23.24
N ARG A 275 7.45 7.55 -22.06
CA ARG A 275 8.07 8.71 -21.39
C ARG A 275 9.10 8.29 -20.36
N SER A 276 8.82 7.22 -19.64
CA SER A 276 9.79 6.59 -18.75
C SER A 276 9.56 5.10 -18.65
N GLY A 277 10.65 4.35 -18.48
CA GLY A 277 10.65 2.91 -18.28
C GLY A 277 11.57 2.56 -17.11
N SER A 278 11.26 1.51 -16.36
CA SER A 278 12.17 0.98 -15.35
C SER A 278 12.20 -0.53 -15.35
N LEU A 279 13.36 -1.08 -15.01
CA LEU A 279 13.62 -2.50 -14.91
C LEU A 279 14.18 -2.80 -13.52
N ASN A 280 13.65 -3.81 -12.83
CA ASN A 280 14.23 -4.35 -11.61
C ASN A 280 14.58 -5.83 -11.84
N ILE A 281 15.86 -6.17 -11.83
CA ILE A 281 16.32 -7.54 -12.12
C ILE A 281 16.02 -8.52 -10.99
N MET A 282 15.87 -8.03 -9.75
CA MET A 282 15.66 -8.90 -8.58
C MET A 282 14.23 -9.40 -8.50
N ASN A 283 13.24 -8.53 -8.74
CA ASN A 283 11.83 -8.93 -8.74
C ASN A 283 11.27 -9.19 -10.15
N GLY A 284 12.03 -8.89 -11.20
CA GLY A 284 11.66 -9.16 -12.58
C GLY A 284 10.57 -8.24 -13.14
N ILE A 285 10.28 -7.12 -12.46
CA ILE A 285 9.21 -6.20 -12.85
C ILE A 285 9.74 -5.14 -13.81
N VAL A 286 9.02 -4.99 -14.92
CA VAL A 286 9.09 -3.88 -15.86
C VAL A 286 7.98 -2.90 -15.52
N SER A 287 8.32 -1.61 -15.39
CA SER A 287 7.33 -0.54 -15.28
C SER A 287 7.47 0.44 -16.44
N LEU A 288 6.35 0.82 -17.04
CA LEU A 288 6.26 1.74 -18.17
C LEU A 288 5.33 2.89 -17.80
N ASN A 289 5.67 4.10 -18.24
CA ASN A 289 4.78 5.26 -18.18
C ASN A 289 4.78 5.95 -19.54
N PHE A 290 3.58 6.08 -20.12
CA PHE A 290 3.36 6.63 -21.46
C PHE A 290 3.01 8.12 -21.40
N SER A 291 3.02 8.78 -22.56
CA SER A 291 2.62 10.19 -22.74
C SER A 291 1.21 10.52 -22.23
N CYS A 292 0.30 9.55 -22.23
CA CYS A 292 -1.04 9.66 -21.65
C CYS A 292 -1.06 9.58 -20.10
N ASP A 293 0.11 9.56 -19.46
CA ASP A 293 0.33 9.31 -18.03
C ASP A 293 -0.15 7.93 -17.54
N GLY A 294 -0.56 7.06 -18.47
CA GLY A 294 -0.88 5.66 -18.20
C GLY A 294 0.36 4.89 -17.74
N SER A 295 0.22 4.15 -16.65
CA SER A 295 1.32 3.36 -16.07
C SER A 295 1.03 1.86 -16.14
N HIS A 296 2.02 1.08 -16.52
CA HIS A 296 1.94 -0.37 -16.66
C HIS A 296 3.01 -1.03 -15.81
N TYR A 297 2.69 -2.14 -15.15
CA TYR A 297 3.60 -2.96 -14.37
C TYR A 297 3.38 -4.42 -14.73
N MET A 298 4.40 -5.14 -15.16
CA MET A 298 4.30 -6.55 -15.54
C MET A 298 5.64 -7.26 -15.37
N ARG A 299 5.64 -8.58 -15.44
CA ARG A 299 6.88 -9.36 -15.47
C ARG A 299 7.62 -9.17 -16.79
N TRP A 300 8.94 -9.28 -16.74
CA TRP A 300 9.82 -9.08 -17.90
C TRP A 300 9.55 -10.04 -19.06
N ASP A 301 9.18 -11.29 -18.76
CA ASP A 301 8.88 -12.30 -19.77
C ASP A 301 7.57 -11.96 -20.50
N GLU A 302 6.54 -11.63 -19.74
CA GLU A 302 5.28 -11.13 -20.30
C GLU A 302 5.48 -9.85 -21.14
N PHE A 303 6.37 -8.95 -20.69
CA PHE A 303 6.71 -7.75 -21.44
C PHE A 303 7.33 -8.09 -22.81
N LEU A 304 8.34 -8.96 -22.82
CA LEU A 304 9.01 -9.37 -24.06
C LEU A 304 8.09 -10.15 -25.01
N ASP A 305 7.09 -10.87 -24.50
CA ASP A 305 6.10 -11.55 -25.32
C ASP A 305 5.12 -10.57 -26.01
N LYS A 306 4.90 -9.38 -25.43
CA LYS A 306 4.02 -8.34 -25.98
C LYS A 306 4.73 -7.51 -27.06
N ARG A 307 4.72 -8.01 -28.29
CA ARG A 307 5.26 -7.32 -29.48
C ARG A 307 4.63 -5.94 -29.72
N LEU A 308 5.30 -5.08 -30.50
CA LEU A 308 4.86 -3.71 -30.79
C LEU A 308 3.39 -3.61 -31.27
N ASP A 309 2.93 -4.57 -32.07
CA ASP A 309 1.53 -4.62 -32.55
C ASP A 309 0.50 -4.67 -31.42
N PHE A 310 0.83 -5.28 -30.29
CA PHE A 310 -0.02 -5.29 -29.10
C PHE A 310 -0.22 -3.88 -28.54
N TRP A 311 0.85 -3.08 -28.53
CA TRP A 311 0.90 -1.72 -28.00
C TRP A 311 0.25 -0.71 -28.94
N LEU A 312 0.45 -0.88 -30.25
CA LEU A 312 -0.19 -0.07 -31.29
C LEU A 312 -1.67 -0.41 -31.48
N GLY A 313 -2.03 -1.69 -31.28
CA GLY A 313 -3.33 -2.29 -31.62
C GLY A 313 -4.28 -2.57 -30.45
N SER A 314 -4.07 -1.94 -29.28
CA SER A 314 -5.10 -1.76 -28.24
C SER A 314 -5.65 -0.32 -28.19
N SER A 315 -5.42 0.46 -29.26
CA SER A 315 -6.08 1.74 -29.52
C SER A 315 -7.58 1.61 -29.82
N ALA A 316 -8.13 0.38 -29.90
CA ALA A 316 -9.56 0.08 -30.04
C ALA A 316 -10.21 -0.59 -28.81
N LEU A 317 -9.49 -0.82 -27.70
CA LEU A 317 -10.09 -1.38 -26.47
C LEU A 317 -10.15 -0.31 -25.36
N THR A 318 -11.33 0.31 -25.27
CA THR A 318 -11.90 0.98 -24.09
C THR A 318 -11.31 2.33 -23.64
N CYS A 319 -11.40 3.33 -24.54
CA CYS A 319 -11.84 4.68 -24.16
C CYS A 319 -13.31 4.87 -24.56
N THR A 320 -14.19 3.92 -24.23
CA THR A 320 -15.63 4.15 -24.27
C THR A 320 -16.06 4.69 -22.91
N GLU A 321 -16.64 5.88 -22.96
CA GLU A 321 -17.42 6.47 -21.89
C GLU A 321 -18.37 5.42 -21.30
N GLN A 322 -18.28 5.18 -19.99
CA GLN A 322 -19.46 4.77 -19.26
C GLN A 322 -20.19 6.06 -18.88
N PRO A 323 -21.37 6.37 -19.46
CA PRO A 323 -22.20 7.40 -18.89
C PRO A 323 -22.64 6.97 -17.50
N ALA A 324 -22.56 7.91 -16.56
CA ALA A 324 -23.10 7.73 -15.23
C ALA A 324 -24.61 7.42 -15.32
N ALA A 325 -25.02 6.31 -14.71
CA ALA A 325 -26.38 6.04 -14.30
C ALA A 325 -26.35 5.59 -12.84
#